data_AF-A0A9D7TNK2-F1
#
_entry.id   AF-A0A9D7TNK2-F1
#
_cell.length_a   1.000
_cell.length_b   1.000
_cell.length_c   1.000
_cell.angle_alpha   90.00
_cell.angle_beta   90.00
_cell.angle_gamma   90.00
#
_symmetry.space_group_name_H-M   'P 1'
#
loop_
_entity.id
_entity.type
_entity.pdbx_description
1 polymer ?
#
loop_
_entity_poly.entity_id
_entity_poly.type
_entity_poly.pdbx_seq_one_letter_code
_entity_poly.pdbx_strand_id
1 'polypeptide(L)'
;MVEDENISDELVITADREDPAYNIMRKAIKRRNYFKNQFKSYEADLYVKGLVKITDSPKKILGEEIGDMKGLLDSTGRGIVYLSESKSKFYFQSPDKTKEEMISSVRSGSNSLFTANQFSWASFDIYTEYLNFSRSIVSPIADAAFLITIMY
;
A
#
# COMPACT_ATOMS: atom_id res chain seq x y z
N MET A 1 14.57 -39.30 -11.00
CA MET A 1 15.40 -38.53 -10.07
C MET A 1 15.38 -37.10 -10.58
N VAL A 2 14.83 -36.18 -9.80
CA VAL A 2 14.84 -34.74 -10.11
C VAL A 2 16.05 -34.19 -9.37
N GLU A 3 16.99 -33.59 -10.09
CA GLU A 3 18.15 -32.93 -9.49
C GLU A 3 17.69 -31.62 -8.84
N ASP A 4 17.91 -31.53 -7.52
CA ASP A 4 17.79 -30.28 -6.77
C ASP A 4 18.92 -29.34 -7.19
N GLU A 5 18.65 -28.37 -8.08
CA GLU A 5 19.52 -27.20 -8.24
C GLU A 5 19.34 -26.26 -7.04
N ASN A 6 19.95 -26.61 -5.91
CA ASN A 6 20.30 -25.65 -4.87
C ASN A 6 21.71 -25.12 -5.16
N ILE A 7 21.82 -24.06 -5.96
CA ILE A 7 23.04 -23.26 -6.05
C ILE A 7 22.73 -21.90 -5.42
N SER A 8 22.91 -21.79 -4.11
CA SER A 8 23.17 -20.50 -3.50
C SER A 8 24.68 -20.27 -3.56
N ASP A 9 25.15 -19.59 -4.60
CA ASP A 9 26.51 -19.04 -4.59
C ASP A 9 26.66 -18.15 -3.36
N GLU A 10 27.70 -18.38 -2.57
CA GLU A 10 27.97 -17.63 -1.35
C GLU A 10 28.16 -16.13 -1.68
N LEU A 11 27.21 -15.31 -1.24
CA LEU A 11 27.18 -13.88 -1.54
C LEU A 11 28.16 -13.14 -0.61
N VAL A 12 29.38 -12.92 -1.08
CA VAL A 12 30.38 -12.13 -0.36
C VAL A 12 30.11 -10.64 -0.56
N ILE A 13 29.58 -9.98 0.47
CA ILE A 13 29.38 -8.53 0.53
C ILE A 13 30.64 -7.89 1.16
N THR A 14 31.42 -7.17 0.36
CA THR A 14 32.54 -6.34 0.84
C THR A 14 32.21 -4.86 0.69
N ALA A 15 32.76 -4.02 1.57
CA ALA A 15 32.49 -2.57 1.57
C ALA A 15 32.89 -1.87 0.25
N ASP A 16 33.81 -2.45 -0.51
CA ASP A 16 34.38 -1.86 -1.73
C ASP A 16 33.69 -2.34 -3.02
N ARG A 17 32.62 -3.13 -2.92
CA ARG A 17 31.90 -3.73 -4.06
C ARG A 17 30.50 -3.14 -4.19
N GLU A 18 30.08 -2.88 -5.43
CA GLU A 18 28.70 -2.47 -5.74
C GLU A 18 27.71 -3.52 -5.23
N ASP A 19 26.65 -3.08 -4.54
CA ASP A 19 25.61 -3.96 -4.02
C ASP A 19 25.05 -4.84 -5.16
N PRO A 20 25.11 -6.18 -5.02
CA PRO A 20 24.55 -7.11 -6.00
C PRO A 20 23.08 -6.83 -6.37
N ALA A 21 22.30 -6.22 -5.46
CA ALA A 21 20.93 -5.79 -5.71
C ALA A 21 20.82 -4.75 -6.83
N TYR A 22 21.83 -3.90 -7.04
CA TYR A 22 21.83 -2.91 -8.12
C TYR A 22 21.76 -3.55 -9.51
N ASN A 23 22.41 -4.70 -9.71
CA ASN A 23 22.32 -5.44 -10.97
C ASN A 23 20.90 -5.96 -11.23
N ILE A 24 20.20 -6.40 -10.18
CA ILE A 24 18.81 -6.86 -10.26
C ILE A 24 17.90 -5.67 -10.58
N MET A 25 18.06 -4.55 -9.87
CA MET A 25 17.27 -3.33 -10.09
C MET A 25 17.45 -2.78 -11.52
N ARG A 26 18.68 -2.71 -12.04
CA ARG A 26 18.93 -2.27 -13.44
C ARG A 26 18.22 -3.17 -14.45
N LYS A 27 18.23 -4.50 -14.25
CA LYS A 27 17.50 -5.45 -15.10
C LYS A 27 15.98 -5.27 -15.00
N ALA A 28 15.45 -5.01 -13.81
CA ALA A 28 14.03 -4.73 -13.57
C ALA A 28 13.59 -3.45 -14.30
N ILE A 29 14.33 -2.35 -14.16
CA ILE A 29 14.09 -1.08 -14.86
C ILE A 29 14.11 -1.31 -16.38
N LYS A 30 15.13 -2.00 -16.92
CA LYS A 30 15.24 -2.29 -18.36
C LYS A 30 14.06 -3.10 -18.92
N ARG A 31 13.50 -4.02 -18.12
CA ARG A 31 12.37 -4.88 -18.53
C ARG A 31 11.00 -4.35 -18.14
N ARG A 32 10.92 -3.21 -17.45
CA ARG A 32 9.67 -2.58 -16.98
C ARG A 32 8.61 -2.47 -18.06
N ASN A 33 8.95 -1.86 -19.20
CA ASN A 33 8.00 -1.66 -20.31
C ASN A 33 7.53 -2.97 -20.93
N TYR A 34 8.38 -4.00 -20.94
CA TYR A 34 8.01 -5.32 -21.43
C TYR A 34 6.96 -5.95 -20.50
N PHE A 35 7.22 -5.99 -19.18
CA PHE A 35 6.31 -6.58 -18.20
C PHE A 35 5.00 -5.80 -18.05
N LYS A 36 5.05 -4.46 -18.12
CA LYS A 36 3.85 -3.60 -18.12
C LYS A 36 2.85 -3.99 -19.21
N ASN A 37 3.34 -4.34 -20.39
CA ASN A 37 2.51 -4.63 -21.56
C ASN A 37 2.16 -6.11 -21.72
N GLN A 38 2.68 -6.98 -20.85
CA GLN A 38 2.46 -8.42 -20.93
C GLN A 38 1.03 -8.81 -20.51
N PHE A 39 0.44 -8.09 -19.55
CA PHE A 39 -0.90 -8.36 -19.05
C PHE A 39 -1.90 -7.37 -19.65
N LYS A 40 -2.79 -7.87 -20.51
CA LYS A 40 -3.86 -7.08 -21.13
C LYS A 40 -5.08 -6.90 -20.22
N SER A 41 -5.25 -7.78 -19.24
CA SER A 41 -6.35 -7.74 -18.28
C SER A 41 -5.99 -8.51 -17.01
N TYR A 42 -6.57 -8.12 -15.89
CA TYR A 42 -6.48 -8.87 -14.63
C TYR A 42 -7.74 -8.70 -13.79
N GLU A 43 -7.99 -9.68 -12.93
CA GLU A 43 -8.98 -9.63 -11.85
C GLU A 43 -8.23 -9.67 -10.50
N ALA A 44 -8.67 -8.90 -9.53
CA ALA A 44 -8.14 -8.90 -8.18
C ALA A 44 -9.26 -8.81 -7.15
N ASP A 45 -9.16 -9.62 -6.09
CA ASP A 45 -9.97 -9.43 -4.89
C ASP A 45 -9.33 -8.30 -4.05
N LEU A 46 -10.09 -7.26 -3.78
CA LEU A 46 -9.67 -6.13 -2.97
C LEU A 46 -10.32 -6.18 -1.60
N TYR A 47 -9.49 -6.00 -0.57
CA TYR A 47 -9.95 -5.79 0.80
C TYR A 47 -9.30 -4.51 1.32
N VAL A 48 -10.13 -3.56 1.72
CA VAL A 48 -9.68 -2.26 2.23
C VAL A 48 -10.20 -2.09 3.65
N LYS A 49 -9.30 -1.75 4.57
CA LYS A 49 -9.61 -1.49 5.97
C LYS A 49 -9.05 -0.13 6.39
N GLY A 50 -9.95 0.76 6.77
CA GLY A 50 -9.63 2.04 7.40
C GLY A 50 -9.98 2.00 8.88
N LEU A 51 -9.06 2.45 9.73
CA LEU A 51 -9.23 2.47 11.18
C LEU A 51 -8.70 3.78 11.76
N VAL A 52 -9.51 4.43 12.61
CA VAL A 52 -9.09 5.59 13.39
C VAL A 52 -9.00 5.17 14.84
N LYS A 53 -7.79 5.29 15.40
CA LYS A 53 -7.48 4.94 16.78
C LYS A 53 -7.04 6.18 17.55
N ILE A 54 -7.63 6.37 18.72
CA ILE A 54 -7.12 7.31 19.72
C ILE A 54 -6.09 6.55 20.57
N THR A 55 -4.85 7.07 20.59
CA THR A 55 -3.74 6.50 21.36
C THR A 55 -3.51 7.21 22.69
N ASP A 56 -4.02 8.43 22.82
CA ASP A 56 -4.01 9.25 24.01
C ASP A 56 -5.17 10.25 23.94
N SER A 57 -6.18 10.07 24.80
CA SER A 57 -7.32 10.99 24.87
C SER A 57 -7.04 12.09 25.90
N PRO A 58 -7.31 13.37 25.60
CA PRO A 58 -7.29 14.40 26.62
C PRO A 58 -8.32 14.09 27.72
N LYS A 59 -8.06 14.50 28.97
CA LYS A 59 -9.05 14.30 30.05
C LYS A 59 -10.28 15.17 29.88
N LYS A 60 -10.11 16.36 29.28
CA LYS A 60 -11.16 17.36 29.07
C LYS A 60 -11.03 18.03 27.71
N ILE A 61 -12.16 18.34 27.09
CA ILE A 61 -12.28 19.24 25.94
C ILE A 61 -13.22 20.36 26.34
N LEU A 62 -12.79 21.61 26.19
CA LEU A 62 -13.60 22.80 26.54
C LEU A 62 -14.17 22.79 27.98
N GLY A 63 -13.48 22.13 28.91
CA GLY A 63 -13.90 22.00 30.31
C GLY A 63 -14.82 20.82 30.60
N GLU A 64 -15.34 20.14 29.58
CA GLU A 64 -16.14 18.92 29.70
C GLU A 64 -15.25 17.68 29.73
N GLU A 65 -15.57 16.72 30.61
CA GLU A 65 -14.87 15.44 30.67
C GLU A 65 -15.25 14.55 29.48
N ILE A 66 -14.25 14.01 28.80
CA ILE A 66 -14.47 13.14 27.63
C ILE A 66 -15.01 11.76 28.06
N GLY A 67 -14.62 11.32 29.27
CA GLY A 67 -14.95 9.98 29.77
C GLY A 67 -14.44 8.88 28.83
N ASP A 68 -15.26 7.84 28.64
CA ASP A 68 -14.94 6.68 27.80
C ASP A 68 -15.47 6.79 26.35
N MET A 69 -15.94 7.98 25.94
CA MET A 69 -16.62 8.22 24.65
C MET A 69 -17.70 7.19 24.32
N LYS A 70 -18.63 6.91 25.25
CA LYS A 70 -19.70 5.90 25.09
C LYS A 70 -19.14 4.48 24.92
N GLY A 71 -18.10 4.17 25.67
CA GLY A 71 -17.41 2.88 25.63
C GLY A 71 -16.50 2.66 24.41
N LEU A 72 -16.21 3.71 23.64
CA LEU A 72 -15.24 3.64 22.53
C LEU A 72 -13.80 3.67 23.03
N LEU A 73 -13.55 4.22 24.23
CA LEU A 73 -12.25 4.26 24.88
C LEU A 73 -12.18 3.26 26.05
N ASP A 74 -11.02 2.64 26.21
CA ASP A 74 -10.67 1.82 27.37
C ASP A 74 -10.32 2.68 28.60
N SER A 75 -10.03 2.04 29.73
CA SER A 75 -9.66 2.70 30.98
C SER A 75 -8.38 3.53 30.90
N THR A 76 -7.58 3.39 29.83
CA THR A 76 -6.38 4.18 29.55
C THR A 76 -6.63 5.32 28.56
N GLY A 77 -7.89 5.55 28.16
CA GLY A 77 -8.25 6.60 27.21
C GLY A 77 -7.91 6.24 25.76
N ARG A 78 -7.75 4.95 25.46
CA ARG A 78 -7.37 4.46 24.12
C ARG A 78 -8.50 3.68 23.49
N GLY A 79 -8.66 3.79 22.18
CA GLY A 79 -9.76 3.08 21.54
C GLY A 79 -9.89 3.29 20.05
N ILE A 80 -10.68 2.43 19.41
CA ILE A 80 -11.02 2.54 17.99
C ILE A 80 -12.33 3.32 17.92
N VAL A 81 -12.26 4.54 17.40
CA VAL A 81 -13.42 5.44 17.29
C VAL A 81 -14.10 5.35 15.92
N TYR A 82 -13.42 4.79 14.94
CA TYR A 82 -13.99 4.53 13.61
C TYR A 82 -13.33 3.32 12.96
N LEU A 83 -14.16 2.48 12.34
CA LEU A 83 -13.73 1.33 11.53
C LEU A 83 -14.57 1.30 10.25
N SER A 84 -13.92 1.14 9.11
CA SER A 84 -14.56 0.88 7.83
C SER A 84 -13.82 -0.23 7.12
N GLU A 85 -14.54 -1.26 6.70
CA GLU A 85 -13.99 -2.38 5.94
C GLU A 85 -14.81 -2.56 4.66
N SER A 86 -14.14 -2.86 3.55
CA SER A 86 -14.78 -3.15 2.28
C SER A 86 -14.12 -4.32 1.57
N LYS A 87 -14.92 -5.11 0.88
CA LYS A 87 -14.48 -6.18 0.00
C LYS A 87 -15.09 -5.96 -1.38
N SER A 88 -14.26 -5.91 -2.41
CA SER A 88 -14.70 -5.74 -3.79
C SER A 88 -13.90 -6.63 -4.74
N LYS A 89 -14.45 -6.85 -5.94
CA LYS A 89 -13.72 -7.42 -7.07
C LYS A 89 -13.35 -6.32 -8.03
N PHE A 90 -12.10 -6.27 -8.41
CA PHE A 90 -11.59 -5.31 -9.35
C PHE A 90 -11.16 -5.97 -10.65
N TYR A 91 -11.56 -5.36 -11.76
CA TYR A 91 -11.28 -5.80 -13.11
C TYR A 91 -10.57 -4.67 -13.85
N PHE A 92 -9.46 -5.01 -14.49
CA PHE A 92 -8.77 -4.12 -15.42
C PHE A 92 -8.70 -4.76 -16.80
N GLN A 93 -8.85 -3.93 -17.83
CA GLN A 93 -8.56 -4.27 -19.20
C GLN A 93 -7.89 -3.07 -19.88
N SER A 94 -6.72 -3.32 -20.47
CA SER A 94 -5.94 -2.35 -21.24
C SER A 94 -6.78 -1.78 -22.40
N PRO A 95 -6.66 -0.48 -22.73
CA PRO A 95 -5.72 0.48 -22.15
C PRO A 95 -6.17 1.14 -20.84
N ASP A 96 -7.46 1.28 -20.62
CA ASP A 96 -8.01 2.21 -19.60
C ASP A 96 -9.37 1.76 -19.03
N LYS A 97 -9.78 0.51 -19.27
CA LYS A 97 -11.06 0.01 -18.77
C LYS A 97 -10.89 -0.59 -17.38
N THR A 98 -11.63 -0.05 -16.43
CA THR A 98 -11.69 -0.56 -15.06
C THR A 98 -13.13 -0.79 -14.65
N LYS A 99 -13.39 -1.87 -13.90
CA LYS A 99 -14.67 -2.14 -13.27
C LYS A 99 -14.43 -2.60 -11.84
N GLU A 100 -15.20 -2.08 -10.90
CA GLU A 100 -15.20 -2.55 -9.52
C GLU A 100 -16.60 -3.02 -9.14
N GLU A 101 -16.69 -4.20 -8.55
CA GLU A 101 -17.92 -4.76 -7.99
C GLU A 101 -17.80 -4.86 -6.47
N MET A 102 -18.55 -4.02 -5.76
CA MET A 102 -18.58 -4.05 -4.29
C MET A 102 -19.32 -5.30 -3.81
N ILE A 103 -18.65 -6.17 -3.06
CA ILE A 103 -19.24 -7.38 -2.48
C ILE A 103 -19.85 -7.04 -1.12
N SER A 104 -19.09 -6.36 -0.26
CA SER A 104 -19.54 -5.99 1.08
C SER A 104 -18.83 -4.75 1.61
N SER A 105 -19.53 -4.00 2.46
CA SER A 105 -18.98 -2.86 3.18
C SER A 105 -19.58 -2.82 4.58
N VAL A 106 -18.72 -2.71 5.59
CA VAL A 106 -19.08 -2.65 7.01
C VAL A 106 -18.47 -1.38 7.61
N ARG A 107 -19.22 -0.69 8.45
CA ARG A 107 -18.80 0.57 9.09
C ARG A 107 -19.26 0.63 10.54
N SER A 108 -18.41 1.18 11.40
CA SER A 108 -18.66 1.45 12.81
C SER A 108 -18.15 2.85 13.18
N GLY A 109 -18.96 3.63 13.91
CA GLY A 109 -18.71 5.03 14.28
C GLY A 109 -19.65 6.03 13.58
N SER A 110 -19.77 7.25 14.10
CA SER A 110 -20.66 8.28 13.53
C SER A 110 -20.14 8.79 12.18
N ASN A 111 -20.95 8.64 11.13
CA ASN A 111 -20.67 9.04 9.74
C ASN A 111 -20.12 10.48 9.62
N SER A 112 -18.94 10.64 9.01
CA SER A 112 -18.69 11.62 7.91
C SER A 112 -17.22 11.82 7.53
N LEU A 113 -16.25 11.38 8.34
CA LEU A 113 -14.85 11.79 8.12
C LEU A 113 -14.11 10.99 7.04
N PHE A 114 -14.49 9.74 6.78
CA PHE A 114 -13.78 8.85 5.88
C PHE A 114 -14.71 7.72 5.41
N THR A 115 -14.47 7.12 4.25
CA THR A 115 -15.12 5.86 3.85
C THR A 115 -14.07 4.99 3.18
N ALA A 116 -13.81 3.80 3.71
CA ALA A 116 -12.79 2.88 3.20
C ALA A 116 -13.28 2.05 2.00
N ASN A 117 -13.92 2.72 1.03
CA ASN A 117 -14.49 2.11 -0.17
C ASN A 117 -13.83 2.63 -1.45
N GLN A 118 -12.67 3.31 -1.35
CA GLN A 118 -12.06 3.98 -2.51
C GLN A 118 -10.93 3.13 -3.10
N PHE A 119 -11.18 2.55 -4.29
CA PHE A 119 -10.19 1.87 -5.12
C PHE A 119 -8.90 2.67 -5.35
N SER A 120 -8.98 4.00 -5.31
CA SER A 120 -7.82 4.88 -5.49
C SER A 120 -6.67 4.62 -4.50
N TRP A 121 -6.92 4.02 -3.33
CA TRP A 121 -5.83 3.66 -2.40
C TRP A 121 -5.04 2.43 -2.83
N ALA A 122 -5.65 1.55 -3.62
CA ALA A 122 -5.01 0.34 -4.16
C ALA A 122 -4.58 0.50 -5.62
N SER A 123 -4.97 1.60 -6.28
CA SER A 123 -4.68 1.86 -7.69
C SER A 123 -3.31 2.53 -7.87
N PHE A 124 -2.28 1.73 -8.07
CA PHE A 124 -0.97 2.20 -8.50
C PHE A 124 -0.32 1.23 -9.47
N ASP A 125 0.47 1.76 -10.39
CA ASP A 125 1.22 0.98 -11.38
C ASP A 125 2.71 1.24 -11.16
N ILE A 126 3.43 0.27 -10.58
CA ILE A 126 4.87 0.38 -10.36
C ILE A 126 5.67 0.51 -11.66
N TYR A 127 5.09 0.14 -12.81
CA TYR A 127 5.75 0.26 -14.09
C TYR A 127 5.67 1.67 -14.70
N THR A 128 5.05 2.66 -14.05
CA THR A 128 5.16 4.07 -14.42
C THR A 128 6.41 4.72 -13.81
N GLU A 129 6.80 5.90 -14.30
CA GLU A 129 7.87 6.69 -13.67
C GLU A 129 7.47 7.22 -12.29
N TYR A 130 6.20 7.59 -12.15
CA TYR A 130 5.69 8.26 -10.97
C TYR A 130 4.42 7.57 -10.45
N LEU A 131 4.40 7.37 -9.14
CA LEU A 131 3.25 6.94 -8.37
C LEU A 131 2.57 8.18 -7.79
N ASN A 132 1.30 8.39 -8.14
CA ASN A 132 0.56 9.57 -7.73
C ASN A 132 -0.34 9.22 -6.52
N PHE A 133 0.15 9.54 -5.33
CA PHE A 133 -0.63 9.50 -4.09
C PHE A 133 -1.05 10.94 -3.73
N SER A 134 -0.98 11.32 -2.44
CA SER A 134 -1.09 12.74 -2.01
C SER A 134 0.06 13.62 -2.53
N ARG A 135 1.17 12.99 -2.91
CA ARG A 135 2.32 13.58 -3.59
C ARG A 135 2.78 12.63 -4.69
N SER A 136 3.48 13.15 -5.68
CA SER A 136 4.15 12.32 -6.68
C SER A 136 5.41 11.70 -6.06
N ILE A 137 5.55 10.39 -6.16
CA ILE A 137 6.69 9.62 -5.68
C ILE A 137 7.31 8.90 -6.88
N VAL A 138 8.64 8.91 -6.98
CA VAL A 138 9.33 8.17 -8.03
C VAL A 138 9.15 6.66 -7.80
N SER A 139 8.77 5.95 -8.86
CA SER A 139 8.63 4.49 -8.80
C SER A 139 9.96 3.82 -8.42
N PRO A 140 9.95 2.73 -7.64
CA PRO A 140 11.17 1.99 -7.31
C PRO A 140 11.88 1.38 -8.53
N ILE A 141 11.17 1.26 -9.66
CA ILE A 141 11.73 0.81 -10.95
C ILE A 141 11.67 1.91 -12.01
N ALA A 142 11.62 3.17 -11.58
CA ALA A 142 11.77 4.34 -12.45
C ALA A 142 13.18 4.42 -13.05
N ASP A 143 13.31 5.15 -14.16
CA ASP A 143 14.62 5.44 -14.75
C ASP A 143 15.48 6.28 -13.77
N ALA A 144 14.82 7.12 -12.98
CA ALA A 144 15.42 7.96 -11.94
C ALA A 144 15.52 7.29 -10.55
N ALA A 145 15.20 5.99 -10.42
CA ALA A 145 15.13 5.32 -9.11
C ALA A 145 16.44 5.46 -8.29
N PHE A 146 17.60 5.35 -8.94
CA PHE A 146 18.90 5.46 -8.25
C PHE A 146 19.25 6.87 -7.77
N LEU A 147 18.61 7.93 -8.29
CA LEU A 147 18.90 9.30 -7.85
C LEU A 147 18.33 9.59 -6.46
N ILE A 148 17.27 8.89 -6.06
CA ILE A 148 16.58 9.12 -4.79
C ILE A 148 17.10 8.19 -3.69
N THR A 149 17.59 7.00 -4.04
CA THR A 149 18.19 6.05 -3.10
C THR A 149 19.49 6.56 -2.45
N ILE A 150 20.16 7.55 -3.05
CA ILE A 150 21.45 8.08 -2.55
C ILE A 150 21.26 9.22 -1.52
N MET A 151 20.02 9.60 -1.19
CA MET A 151 19.75 10.70 -0.24
C MET A 151 19.57 10.27 1.24
N TYR A 152 19.86 9.02 1.60
CA TYR A 152 19.84 8.55 3.00
C TYR A 152 21.07 7.72 3.34
#